data_AF-A0A1V1P239-F1
#
_entry.id   AF-A0A1V1P239-F1
#
_cell.length_a   1.000
_cell.length_b   1.000
_cell.length_c   1.000
_cell.angle_alpha   90.00
_cell.angle_beta   90.00
_cell.angle_gamma   90.00
#
_symmetry.space_group_name_H-M   'P 1'
#
loop_
_entity.id
_entity.type
_entity.pdbx_description
1 polymer ?
#
loop_
_entity_poly.entity_id
_entity_poly.type
_entity_poly.pdbx_seq_one_letter_code
_entity_poly.pdbx_strand_id
1 'polypeptide(L)'
;MKKRYCFNCGKELVPPFRNPNQQYCNARECQNARRRLSQKKKMISDPDYKANQKQARTTWCERNPDYYKIYRQKNKDYTERNRILQRERNKRRRASIKPADACPVAKKDAFETINAINSGKYKLIPISDNDPMIAKMDAFIVQLVVINDNSN
;
A
#
# COMPACT_ATOMS: atom_id res chain seq x y z
N MET A 1 -28.79 31.28 -12.75
CA MET A 1 -27.74 30.25 -12.93
C MET A 1 -27.70 29.36 -11.69
N LYS A 2 -27.69 28.02 -11.84
CA LYS A 2 -27.52 27.13 -10.67
C LYS A 2 -26.08 27.22 -10.17
N LYS A 3 -25.90 27.57 -8.89
CA LYS A 3 -24.59 27.53 -8.23
C LYS A 3 -24.11 26.08 -8.18
N ARG A 4 -22.85 25.84 -8.56
CA ARG A 4 -22.21 24.53 -8.50
C ARG A 4 -21.11 24.58 -7.43
N TYR A 5 -20.85 23.45 -6.80
CA TYR A 5 -19.84 23.37 -5.73
C TYR A 5 -18.81 22.28 -6.03
N CYS A 6 -17.57 22.51 -5.57
CA CYS A 6 -16.49 21.56 -5.74
C CYS A 6 -16.76 20.29 -4.93
N PHE A 7 -16.68 19.13 -5.58
CA PHE A 7 -16.90 17.84 -4.93
C PHE A 7 -15.87 17.49 -3.84
N ASN A 8 -14.74 18.19 -3.78
CA ASN A 8 -13.71 17.95 -2.76
C ASN A 8 -13.76 18.97 -1.61
N CYS A 9 -13.81 20.27 -1.91
CA CYS A 9 -13.72 21.32 -0.89
C CYS A 9 -15.01 22.11 -0.65
N GLY A 10 -16.09 21.82 -1.38
CA GLY A 10 -17.38 22.50 -1.22
C GLY A 10 -17.42 23.96 -1.68
N LYS A 11 -16.29 24.55 -2.13
CA LYS A 11 -16.26 25.93 -2.64
C LYS A 11 -17.08 26.07 -3.92
N GLU A 12 -17.71 27.24 -4.09
CA GLU A 12 -18.46 27.57 -5.30
C GLU A 12 -17.55 27.48 -6.53
N LEU A 13 -18.06 26.82 -7.57
CA LEU A 13 -17.40 26.64 -8.85
C LEU A 13 -17.95 27.68 -9.81
N VAL A 14 -17.02 28.43 -10.40
CA VAL A 14 -17.26 29.17 -11.63
C VAL A 14 -16.65 28.35 -12.77
N PRO A 15 -17.41 27.42 -13.40
CA PRO A 15 -16.86 26.58 -14.46
C PRO A 15 -16.49 27.46 -15.66
N PRO A 16 -15.30 27.25 -16.27
CA PRO A 16 -14.92 27.99 -17.46
C PRO A 16 -15.80 27.58 -18.63
N PHE A 17 -16.04 28.51 -19.57
CA PHE A 17 -16.88 28.28 -20.75
C PHE A 17 -16.53 27.00 -21.52
N ARG A 18 -15.23 26.68 -21.62
CA ARG A 18 -14.73 25.48 -22.31
C ARG A 18 -15.01 24.16 -21.56
N ASN A 19 -15.22 24.20 -20.25
CA ASN A 19 -15.48 23.02 -19.42
C ASN A 19 -16.71 23.25 -18.52
N PRO A 20 -17.91 23.37 -19.09
CA PRO A 20 -19.13 23.66 -18.33
C PRO A 20 -19.44 22.59 -17.28
N ASN A 21 -18.94 21.36 -17.49
CA ASN A 21 -19.12 20.20 -16.61
C ASN A 21 -18.02 19.99 -15.56
N GLN A 22 -17.23 21.02 -15.26
CA GLN A 22 -16.21 20.95 -14.21
C GLN A 22 -16.82 20.63 -12.83
N GLN A 23 -16.31 19.57 -12.18
CA GLN A 23 -16.78 19.10 -10.86
C GLN A 23 -15.83 19.43 -9.70
N TYR A 24 -14.58 19.78 -10.01
CA TYR A 24 -13.53 20.08 -9.03
C TYR A 24 -12.94 21.45 -9.32
N CYS A 25 -12.67 22.26 -8.31
CA CYS A 25 -12.03 23.56 -8.52
C CYS A 25 -10.56 23.39 -8.94
N ASN A 26 -9.91 24.47 -9.39
CA ASN A 26 -8.53 24.44 -9.87
C ASN A 26 -7.49 24.31 -8.75
N ALA A 27 -7.91 24.30 -7.47
CA ALA A 27 -7.00 24.09 -6.35
C ALA A 27 -6.27 22.74 -6.48
N ARG A 28 -4.96 22.75 -6.20
CA ARG A 28 -4.07 21.58 -6.35
C ARG A 28 -4.60 20.36 -5.60
N GLU A 29 -5.11 20.55 -4.39
CA GLU A 29 -5.65 19.49 -3.56
C GLU A 29 -6.90 18.84 -4.17
N CYS A 30 -7.83 19.65 -4.68
CA CYS A 30 -9.05 19.18 -5.33
C CYS A 30 -8.75 18.44 -6.64
N GLN A 31 -7.79 18.94 -7.43
CA GLN A 31 -7.34 18.26 -8.64
C GLN A 31 -6.60 16.94 -8.32
N ASN A 32 -5.84 16.90 -7.23
CA ASN A 32 -5.24 15.65 -6.74
C ASN A 32 -6.32 14.64 -6.31
N ALA A 33 -7.35 15.09 -5.59
CA ALA A 33 -8.47 14.24 -5.21
C ALA A 33 -9.20 13.66 -6.43
N ARG A 34 -9.47 14.50 -7.45
CA ARG A 34 -10.04 14.08 -8.74
C ARG A 34 -9.18 13.00 -9.41
N ARG A 35 -7.87 13.23 -9.54
CA ARG A 35 -6.94 12.27 -10.15
C ARG A 35 -6.89 10.95 -9.38
N ARG A 36 -6.84 10.99 -8.05
CA ARG A 36 -6.89 9.79 -7.19
C ARG A 36 -8.18 8.99 -7.41
N LEU A 37 -9.32 9.66 -7.47
CA LEU A 37 -10.60 9.00 -7.73
C LEU A 37 -10.64 8.35 -9.12
N SER A 38 -10.20 9.07 -10.14
CA SER A 38 -10.11 8.55 -11.51
C SER A 38 -9.17 7.34 -11.60
N GLN A 39 -8.00 7.40 -10.97
CA GLN A 39 -7.07 6.28 -10.90
C GLN A 39 -7.72 5.09 -10.18
N LYS A 40 -8.36 5.30 -9.03
CA LYS A 40 -9.06 4.22 -8.30
C LYS A 40 -10.12 3.54 -9.16
N LYS A 41 -10.92 4.32 -9.90
CA LYS A 41 -11.92 3.77 -10.83
C LYS A 41 -11.26 2.92 -11.91
N LYS A 42 -10.23 3.45 -12.59
CA LYS A 42 -9.48 2.71 -13.63
C LYS A 42 -8.86 1.42 -13.09
N MET A 43 -8.29 1.44 -11.89
CA MET A 43 -7.72 0.24 -11.27
C MET A 43 -8.74 -0.87 -11.00
N ILE A 44 -10.03 -0.55 -10.94
CA ILE A 44 -11.13 -1.51 -10.73
C ILE A 44 -11.74 -1.93 -12.07
N SER A 45 -11.98 -0.96 -12.97
CA SER A 45 -12.72 -1.19 -14.21
C SER A 45 -11.88 -1.70 -15.37
N ASP A 46 -10.56 -1.48 -15.35
CA ASP A 46 -9.67 -1.70 -16.49
C ASP A 46 -8.51 -2.64 -16.08
N PRO A 47 -8.66 -3.96 -16.37
CA PRO A 47 -7.64 -4.96 -16.08
C PRO A 47 -6.30 -4.70 -16.76
N ASP A 48 -6.32 -4.22 -18.01
CA ASP A 48 -5.11 -3.92 -18.79
C ASP A 48 -4.36 -2.74 -18.19
N TYR A 49 -5.07 -1.69 -17.77
CA TYR A 49 -4.47 -0.57 -17.04
C TYR A 49 -3.77 -1.04 -15.75
N LYS A 50 -4.39 -1.98 -15.02
CA LYS A 50 -3.79 -2.57 -13.81
C LYS A 50 -2.55 -3.41 -14.14
N ALA A 51 -2.61 -4.25 -15.18
CA ALA A 51 -1.49 -5.08 -15.62
C ALA A 51 -0.30 -4.23 -16.09
N ASN A 52 -0.56 -3.23 -16.94
CA ASN A 52 0.44 -2.29 -17.43
C ASN A 52 1.11 -1.52 -16.28
N GLN A 53 0.34 -1.09 -15.28
CA GLN A 53 0.90 -0.43 -14.10
C GLN A 53 1.81 -1.37 -13.28
N LYS A 54 1.45 -2.66 -13.16
CA LYS A 54 2.28 -3.67 -12.50
C LYS A 54 3.58 -3.88 -13.27
N GLN A 55 3.50 -4.11 -14.57
CA GLN A 55 4.67 -4.33 -15.43
C GLN A 55 5.61 -3.12 -15.41
N ALA A 56 5.09 -1.90 -15.59
CA ALA A 56 5.89 -0.68 -15.55
C ALA A 56 6.63 -0.52 -14.21
N ARG A 57 5.97 -0.88 -13.09
CA ARG A 57 6.61 -0.87 -11.77
C ARG A 57 7.73 -1.90 -11.67
N THR A 58 7.48 -3.13 -12.11
CA THR A 58 8.47 -4.20 -12.10
C THR A 58 9.70 -3.83 -12.93
N THR A 59 9.49 -3.44 -14.20
CA THR A 59 10.57 -3.01 -15.10
C THR A 59 11.34 -1.81 -14.55
N TRP A 60 10.66 -0.85 -13.91
CA TRP A 60 11.36 0.28 -13.30
C TRP A 60 12.23 -0.16 -12.11
N CYS A 61 11.74 -1.07 -11.26
CA CYS A 61 12.51 -1.61 -10.13
C CYS A 61 13.72 -2.43 -10.60
N GLU A 62 13.56 -3.26 -11.64
CA GLU A 62 14.64 -4.05 -12.24
C GLU A 62 15.74 -3.15 -12.82
N ARG A 63 15.34 -2.05 -13.47
CA ARG A 63 16.27 -1.04 -14.00
C ARG A 63 16.93 -0.19 -12.92
N ASN A 64 16.32 -0.08 -11.74
CA ASN A 64 16.74 0.85 -10.69
C ASN A 64 16.79 0.16 -9.30
N PRO A 65 17.56 -0.93 -9.13
CA PRO A 65 17.51 -1.76 -7.93
C PRO A 65 17.89 -0.99 -6.64
N ASP A 66 18.88 -0.11 -6.72
CA ASP A 66 19.38 0.65 -5.57
C ASP A 66 18.70 2.00 -5.36
N TYR A 67 17.82 2.43 -6.28
CA TYR A 67 17.29 3.79 -6.26
C TYR A 67 16.63 4.13 -4.93
N TYR A 68 15.77 3.25 -4.40
CA TYR A 68 15.07 3.54 -3.15
C TYR A 68 16.01 3.55 -1.93
N LYS A 69 17.09 2.75 -1.96
CA LYS A 69 18.11 2.74 -0.91
C LYS A 69 18.84 4.09 -0.90
N ILE A 70 19.33 4.51 -2.07
CA ILE A 70 20.03 5.79 -2.27
C ILE A 70 19.10 6.97 -1.96
N TYR A 71 17.87 6.95 -2.45
CA TYR A 71 16.88 8.00 -2.20
C TYR A 71 16.62 8.21 -0.70
N ARG A 72 16.45 7.12 0.07
CA ARG A 72 16.26 7.20 1.53
C ARG A 72 17.51 7.71 2.25
N GLN A 73 18.70 7.29 1.81
CA GLN A 73 19.97 7.79 2.37
C GLN A 73 20.17 9.28 2.13
N LYS A 74 19.79 9.78 0.94
CA LYS A 74 19.87 11.21 0.58
C LYS A 74 18.79 12.05 1.26
N ASN A 75 17.61 11.49 1.55
CA ASN A 75 16.46 12.20 2.10
C ASN A 75 16.11 11.68 3.51
N LYS A 76 17.05 11.81 4.46
CA LYS A 76 16.92 11.25 5.82
C LYS A 76 15.74 11.85 6.58
N ASP A 77 15.61 13.18 6.59
CA ASP A 77 14.55 13.88 7.33
C ASP A 77 13.16 13.53 6.81
N TYR A 78 13.01 13.50 5.48
CA TYR A 78 11.77 13.06 4.83
C TYR A 78 11.44 11.60 5.20
N THR A 79 12.44 10.72 5.21
CA THR A 79 12.27 9.31 5.55
C THR A 79 11.85 9.13 7.01
N GLU A 80 12.49 9.85 7.94
CA GLU A 80 12.18 9.73 9.36
C GLU A 80 10.80 10.31 9.70
N ARG A 81 10.46 11.47 9.13
CA ARG A 81 9.10 12.03 9.26
C ARG A 81 8.04 11.04 8.78
N ASN A 82 8.26 10.38 7.64
CA ASN A 82 7.32 9.38 7.12
C ASN A 82 7.23 8.14 8.02
N ARG A 83 8.34 7.69 8.61
CA ARG A 83 8.35 6.58 9.58
C ARG A 83 7.52 6.92 10.82
N ILE A 84 7.70 8.11 11.40
CA ILE A 84 6.93 8.58 12.56
C ILE A 84 5.44 8.62 12.22
N LEU A 85 5.06 9.25 11.10
CA LEU A 85 3.66 9.32 10.66
C LEU A 85 3.05 7.95 10.35
N GLN A 86 3.86 6.99 9.90
CA GLN A 86 3.42 5.61 9.72
C GLN A 86 3.18 4.91 11.06
N ARG A 87 4.05 5.10 12.06
CA ARG A 87 3.84 4.56 13.42
C ARG A 87 2.55 5.10 14.03
N GLU A 88 2.30 6.40 13.91
CA GLU A 88 1.06 7.03 14.40
C GLU A 88 -0.19 6.48 13.71
N ARG A 89 -0.17 6.34 12.38
CA ARG A 89 -1.29 5.73 11.65
C ARG A 89 -1.53 4.28 12.06
N ASN A 90 -0.46 3.51 12.26
CA ASN A 90 -0.56 2.13 12.74
C ASN A 90 -1.13 2.04 14.16
N LYS A 91 -0.70 2.93 15.06
CA LYS A 91 -1.22 3.02 16.44
C LYS A 91 -2.71 3.31 16.44
N ARG A 92 -3.15 4.32 15.68
CA ARG A 92 -4.58 4.66 15.53
C ARG A 92 -5.38 3.48 14.99
N ARG A 93 -4.88 2.80 13.96
CA ARG A 93 -5.55 1.64 13.37
C ARG A 93 -5.69 0.48 14.36
N ARG A 94 -4.66 0.21 15.18
CA ARG A 94 -4.74 -0.82 16.24
C ARG A 94 -5.73 -0.44 17.34
N ALA A 95 -5.80 0.84 17.70
CA ALA A 95 -6.77 1.32 18.69
C ALA A 95 -8.21 1.27 18.19
N SER A 96 -8.44 1.34 16.88
CA SER A 96 -9.79 1.38 16.27
C SER A 96 -10.35 0.02 15.85
N ILE A 97 -9.59 -1.07 15.96
CA ILE A 97 -10.00 -2.41 15.52
C ILE A 97 -10.02 -3.36 16.73
N LYS A 98 -11.11 -4.12 16.91
CA LYS A 98 -11.17 -5.18 17.93
C LYS A 98 -10.09 -6.23 17.64
N PRO A 99 -9.45 -6.85 18.65
CA PRO A 99 -8.31 -7.76 18.44
C PRO A 99 -8.55 -8.89 17.42
N ALA A 100 -9.80 -9.36 17.29
CA ALA A 100 -10.21 -10.40 16.35
C ALA A 100 -10.19 -9.99 14.86
N ASP A 101 -10.34 -8.69 14.54
CA ASP A 101 -10.47 -8.18 13.16
C ASP A 101 -9.22 -7.41 12.69
N ALA A 102 -8.16 -7.40 13.51
CA ALA A 102 -6.96 -6.61 13.29
C ALA A 102 -6.09 -7.22 12.18
N CYS A 103 -6.47 -7.02 10.92
CA CYS A 103 -5.61 -7.34 9.78
C CYS A 103 -4.31 -6.49 9.85
N PRO A 104 -3.13 -7.12 9.96
CA PRO A 104 -1.85 -6.42 9.86
C PRO A 104 -1.72 -5.71 8.51
N VAL A 105 -0.72 -4.84 8.35
CA VAL A 105 -0.41 -4.29 7.02
C VAL A 105 0.14 -5.44 6.17
N ALA A 106 -0.76 -6.26 5.63
CA ALA A 106 -0.40 -7.31 4.71
C ALA A 106 0.02 -6.65 3.39
N LYS A 107 1.21 -7.04 2.91
CA LYS A 107 1.53 -6.83 1.50
C LYS A 107 0.50 -7.63 0.71
N LYS A 108 -0.14 -6.97 -0.25
CA LYS A 108 -1.27 -7.47 -1.01
C LYS A 108 -1.00 -8.82 -1.70
N ASP A 109 0.26 -9.16 -1.89
CA ASP A 109 0.71 -10.33 -2.66
C ASP A 109 1.19 -11.51 -1.77
N ALA A 110 1.11 -11.40 -0.44
CA ALA A 110 1.67 -12.41 0.48
C ALA A 110 0.68 -13.50 0.93
N PHE A 111 -0.63 -13.31 0.69
CA PHE A 111 -1.67 -14.16 1.30
C PHE A 111 -2.26 -15.21 0.36
N GLU A 112 -1.95 -15.17 -0.94
CA GLU A 112 -2.56 -16.09 -1.92
C GLU A 112 -1.90 -17.48 -1.95
N THR A 113 -0.82 -17.73 -1.20
CA THR A 113 0.02 -18.94 -1.38
C THR A 113 0.07 -19.91 -0.20
N ILE A 114 -0.54 -19.61 0.96
CA ILE A 114 -0.39 -20.47 2.15
C ILE A 114 -1.65 -21.31 2.36
N ASN A 115 -1.80 -22.39 1.60
CA ASN A 115 -2.79 -23.44 1.91
C ASN A 115 -2.18 -24.84 2.10
N ALA A 116 -0.85 -24.99 2.06
CA ALA A 116 -0.17 -26.20 2.51
C ALA A 116 1.27 -25.88 2.92
N ILE A 117 1.65 -26.19 4.17
CA ILE A 117 3.06 -26.14 4.58
C ILE A 117 3.74 -27.38 4.00
N ASN A 118 4.38 -27.24 2.85
CA ASN A 118 5.12 -28.32 2.21
C ASN A 118 6.50 -28.52 2.86
N SER A 119 7.10 -29.70 2.77
CA SER A 119 8.51 -29.87 3.15
C SER A 119 9.40 -28.94 2.33
N GLY A 120 10.34 -28.22 2.98
CA GLY A 120 11.18 -27.24 2.30
C GLY A 120 11.99 -26.36 3.23
N LYS A 121 12.78 -25.45 2.64
CA LYS A 121 13.55 -24.44 3.38
C LYS A 121 12.69 -23.20 3.61
N TYR A 122 12.49 -22.85 4.87
CA TYR A 122 11.69 -21.71 5.32
C TYR A 122 12.56 -20.67 6.00
N LYS A 123 12.09 -19.43 5.98
CA LYS A 123 12.72 -18.29 6.65
C LYS A 123 11.83 -17.85 7.81
N LEU A 124 12.23 -18.15 9.06
CA LEU A 124 11.50 -17.77 10.28
C LEU A 124 11.99 -16.40 10.77
N ILE A 125 11.05 -15.47 10.94
CA ILE A 125 11.32 -14.14 11.50
C ILE A 125 10.71 -14.13 12.91
N PRO A 126 11.52 -13.99 13.97
CA PRO A 126 11.01 -13.94 15.34
C PRO A 126 10.14 -12.68 15.52
N ILE A 127 8.94 -12.89 16.05
CA ILE A 127 8.01 -11.82 16.43
C ILE A 127 8.15 -11.68 17.96
N SER A 128 8.55 -10.51 18.44
CA SER A 128 8.52 -10.19 19.88
C SER A 128 7.30 -9.30 20.17
N ASP A 129 6.63 -9.54 21.29
CA ASP A 129 5.39 -8.82 21.68
C ASP A 129 5.59 -7.30 21.83
N ASN A 130 6.84 -6.86 22.03
CA ASN A 130 7.22 -5.46 22.15
C ASN A 130 7.55 -4.77 20.82
N ASP A 131 7.72 -5.51 19.72
CA ASP A 131 7.96 -4.93 18.40
C ASP A 131 6.76 -5.20 17.49
N PRO A 132 6.01 -4.17 17.05
CA PRO A 132 4.93 -4.36 16.10
C PRO A 132 5.52 -4.69 14.71
N MET A 133 5.92 -5.95 14.54
CA MET A 133 6.16 -6.70 13.31
C MET A 133 6.68 -5.83 12.16
N ILE A 134 7.84 -5.21 12.39
CA ILE A 134 8.65 -4.60 11.34
C ILE A 134 9.52 -5.72 10.76
N ALA A 135 9.60 -5.82 9.44
CA ALA A 135 10.45 -6.78 8.75
C ALA A 135 11.91 -6.65 9.23
N LYS A 136 12.33 -7.53 10.15
CA LYS A 136 13.73 -7.68 10.56
C LYS A 136 14.46 -8.45 9.47
N MET A 137 15.68 -8.00 9.15
CA MET A 137 16.53 -8.62 8.14
C MET A 137 17.15 -9.93 8.63
N ASP A 138 17.20 -10.12 9.95
CA ASP A 138 17.72 -11.31 10.61
C ASP A 138 16.61 -12.34 10.71
N ALA A 139 16.66 -13.33 9.83
CA ALA A 139 15.72 -14.44 9.88
C ALA A 139 16.48 -15.75 9.83
N PHE A 140 15.99 -16.71 10.59
CA PHE A 140 16.55 -18.04 10.66
C PHE A 140 16.10 -18.84 9.44
N ILE A 141 17.05 -19.47 8.75
CA ILE A 141 16.74 -20.44 7.71
C ILE A 141 16.55 -21.78 8.42
N VAL A 142 15.35 -22.33 8.34
CA VAL A 142 15.00 -23.65 8.90
C VAL A 142 14.57 -24.57 7.77
N GLN A 143 14.78 -25.87 7.93
CA GLN A 143 14.24 -26.87 7.02
C GLN A 143 13.07 -27.58 7.72
N LEU A 144 11.88 -27.42 7.17
CA LEU A 144 10.70 -28.16 7.63
C LEU A 144 10.62 -29.46 6.82
N VAL A 145 10.50 -30.58 7.51
CA VAL A 145 10.22 -31.89 6.94
C VAL A 145 8.88 -32.33 7.50
N VAL A 146 7.88 -32.44 6.63
CA VAL A 146 6.58 -32.99 6.97
C VAL A 146 6.74 -34.51 7.06
N ILE A 147 6.51 -35.06 8.25
CA ILE A 147 6.42 -36.49 8.47
C ILE A 147 4.92 -36.80 8.52
N ASN A 148 4.40 -37.49 7.50
CA ASN A 148 3.07 -38.06 7.57
C ASN A 148 3.18 -39.39 8.31
N ASP A 149 2.75 -39.43 9.56
CA ASP A 149 2.49 -40.69 10.26
C ASP A 149 1.24 -41.32 9.65
N ASN A 150 1.41 -42.04 8.54
CA ASN A 150 0.46 -43.09 8.17
C ASN A 150 0.83 -44.34 8.97
N SER A 151 0.53 -44.33 10.27
CA SER A 151 0.54 -45.55 11.09
C SER A 151 -0.87 -46.15 11.13
N ASN A 152 -1.02 -47.24 10.37
CA ASN A 152 -2.11 -48.24 10.33
C ASN A 152 -3.53 -47.79 9.97
#